data_AF-A0AAD1YCQ1-F1
#
_entry.id   AF-A0AAD1YCQ1-F1
#
_cell.length_a   1.000
_cell.length_b   1.000
_cell.length_c   1.000
_cell.angle_alpha   90.00
_cell.angle_beta   90.00
_cell.angle_gamma   90.00
#
_symmetry.space_group_name_H-M   'P 1'
#
loop_
_entity.id
_entity.type
_entity.pdbx_description
1 polymer ?
#
loop_
_entity_poly.entity_id
_entity_poly.type
_entity_poly.pdbx_seq_one_letter_code
_entity_poly.pdbx_strand_id
1 'polypeptide(L)'
;MTLEEVKSYLNIYDDSEDEYISGLIEGSQIYIDSMVGINYKNDENLVKLSQILQRKIISDMYDNRGTEVANNTKRDIMVISILDKLSNIDEVKKDESDDGD
;
A
#
# COMPACT_ATOMS: atom_id res chain seq x y z
N MET A 1 -5.77 7.12 4.29
CA MET A 1 -6.91 6.75 3.43
C MET A 1 -8.14 6.67 4.30
N THR A 2 -9.25 7.24 3.87
CA THR A 2 -10.51 7.23 4.63
C THR A 2 -11.41 6.07 4.20
N LEU A 3 -12.39 5.73 5.05
CA LEU A 3 -13.40 4.74 4.75
C LEU A 3 -14.19 5.10 3.48
N GLU A 4 -14.61 6.35 3.35
CA GLU A 4 -15.36 6.85 2.18
C GLU A 4 -14.57 6.77 0.87
N GLU A 5 -13.26 7.05 0.91
CA GLU A 5 -12.38 6.91 -0.26
C GLU A 5 -12.35 5.46 -0.77
N VAL A 6 -12.33 4.50 0.16
CA VAL A 6 -12.30 3.07 -0.15
C VAL A 6 -13.66 2.56 -0.60
N LYS A 7 -14.75 2.95 0.08
CA LYS A 7 -16.13 2.62 -0.33
C LYS A 7 -16.40 3.10 -1.74
N SER A 8 -16.03 4.34 -2.07
CA SER A 8 -16.12 4.90 -3.42
C SER A 8 -15.31 4.07 -4.43
N TYR A 9 -14.08 3.67 -4.09
CA TYR A 9 -13.23 2.85 -4.94
C TYR A 9 -13.80 1.44 -5.20
N LEU A 10 -14.45 0.84 -4.19
CA LEU A 10 -15.09 -0.48 -4.26
C LEU A 10 -16.53 -0.42 -4.79
N ASN A 11 -17.06 0.77 -5.11
CA ASN A 11 -18.46 1.01 -5.51
C ASN A 11 -19.50 0.58 -4.45
N ILE A 12 -19.22 0.84 -3.18
CA ILE A 12 -20.10 0.58 -2.03
C ILE A 12 -20.67 1.91 -1.56
N TYR A 13 -22.00 1.96 -1.35
CA TYR A 13 -22.71 3.20 -0.99
C TYR A 13 -23.52 3.10 0.29
N ASP A 14 -23.52 1.94 0.95
CA ASP A 14 -24.14 1.72 2.25
C ASP A 14 -23.09 1.38 3.31
N ASP A 15 -23.53 1.23 4.56
CA ASP A 15 -22.66 1.10 5.73
C ASP A 15 -22.57 -0.35 6.26
N SER A 16 -23.10 -1.33 5.51
CA SER A 16 -23.22 -2.72 5.99
C SER A 16 -21.88 -3.41 6.22
N GLU A 17 -20.82 -2.91 5.60
CA GLU A 17 -19.48 -3.52 5.62
C GLU A 17 -18.40 -2.58 6.18
N ASP A 18 -18.79 -1.45 6.78
CA ASP A 18 -17.87 -0.40 7.23
C ASP A 18 -16.79 -0.90 8.19
N GLU A 19 -17.14 -1.77 9.13
CA GLU A 19 -16.19 -2.37 10.08
C GLU A 19 -15.17 -3.24 9.35
N TYR A 20 -15.64 -4.06 8.41
CA TYR A 20 -14.77 -4.94 7.63
C TYR A 20 -13.83 -4.12 6.73
N ILE A 21 -14.35 -3.11 6.02
CA ILE A 21 -13.56 -2.23 5.17
C ILE A 21 -12.53 -1.46 6.01
N SER A 22 -12.89 -1.01 7.21
CA SER A 22 -11.96 -0.38 8.14
C SER A 22 -10.81 -1.32 8.52
N GLY A 23 -11.10 -2.60 8.76
CA GLY A 23 -10.09 -3.63 9.00
C GLY A 23 -9.16 -3.84 7.78
N LEU A 24 -9.69 -3.79 6.56
CA LEU A 24 -8.85 -3.85 5.34
C LEU A 24 -7.93 -2.63 5.20
N ILE A 25 -8.42 -1.44 5.55
CA ILE A 25 -7.60 -0.21 5.53
C ILE A 25 -6.43 -0.34 6.50
N GLU A 26 -6.70 -0.78 7.73
CA GLU A 26 -5.66 -1.00 8.74
C GLU A 26 -4.68 -2.09 8.31
N GLY A 27 -5.18 -3.27 7.92
CA GLY A 27 -4.35 -4.41 7.54
C GLY A 27 -3.46 -4.12 6.32
N SER A 28 -3.99 -3.44 5.31
CA SER A 28 -3.21 -3.03 4.13
C SER A 28 -2.14 -1.98 4.45
N GLN A 29 -2.42 -1.05 5.37
CA GLN A 29 -1.43 -0.07 5.83
C GLN A 29 -0.28 -0.75 6.57
N ILE A 30 -0.60 -1.67 7.49
CA ILE A 30 0.40 -2.49 8.20
C ILE A 30 1.24 -3.29 7.22
N TYR A 31 0.61 -3.93 6.23
CA TYR A 31 1.33 -4.69 5.20
C TYR A 31 2.34 -3.81 4.45
N ILE A 32 1.93 -2.64 3.96
CA ILE A 32 2.82 -1.72 3.26
C ILE A 32 3.98 -1.30 4.17
N ASP A 33 3.69 -0.82 5.38
CA ASP A 33 4.71 -0.39 6.34
C ASP A 33 5.70 -1.51 6.67
N SER A 34 5.23 -2.76 6.75
CA SER A 34 6.09 -3.92 7.02
C SER A 34 7.01 -4.30 5.85
N MET A 35 6.60 -4.00 4.63
CA MET A 35 7.34 -4.35 3.41
C MET A 35 8.35 -3.29 2.99
N VAL A 36 8.06 -2.01 3.26
CA VAL A 36 8.83 -0.87 2.73
C VAL A 36 9.33 0.09 3.81
N GLY A 37 9.03 -0.19 5.08
CA GLY A 37 9.31 0.73 6.18
C GLY A 37 8.39 1.96 6.16
N ILE A 38 8.74 2.96 6.97
CA ILE A 38 7.91 4.17 7.18
C ILE A 38 8.49 5.44 6.52
N ASN A 39 9.67 5.37 5.92
CA ASN A 39 10.37 6.55 5.41
C ASN A 39 9.63 7.24 4.26
N TYR A 40 8.87 6.48 3.48
CA TYR A 40 8.03 7.03 2.40
C TYR A 40 7.02 8.06 2.89
N LYS A 41 6.65 8.04 4.19
CA LYS A 41 5.71 8.98 4.79
C LYS A 41 6.26 10.41 4.85
N ASN A 42 7.55 10.60 4.64
CA ASN A 42 8.21 11.91 4.63
C ASN A 42 8.16 12.63 3.27
N ASP A 43 7.70 11.95 2.21
CA ASP A 43 7.58 12.50 0.86
C ASP A 43 6.12 12.40 0.36
N GLU A 44 5.49 13.53 0.05
CA GLU A 44 4.09 13.57 -0.38
C GLU A 44 3.81 12.76 -1.65
N ASN A 45 4.77 12.68 -2.58
CA ASN A 45 4.61 11.89 -3.80
C ASN A 45 4.67 10.40 -3.49
N LEU A 46 5.52 9.99 -2.56
CA LEU A 46 5.64 8.60 -2.13
C LEU A 46 4.43 8.18 -1.29
N VAL A 47 3.85 9.09 -0.49
CA VAL A 47 2.55 8.88 0.17
C VAL A 47 1.43 8.68 -0.86
N LYS A 48 1.37 9.52 -1.90
CA LYS A 48 0.37 9.34 -2.98
C LYS A 48 0.57 8.00 -3.71
N LEU A 49 1.81 7.58 -3.90
CA LEU A 49 2.14 6.30 -4.52
C LEU A 49 1.74 5.12 -3.61
N SER A 50 2.01 5.20 -2.31
CA SER A 50 1.60 4.18 -1.34
C SER A 50 0.07 4.06 -1.27
N GLN A 51 -0.67 5.16 -1.42
CA GLN A 51 -2.14 5.12 -1.48
C GLN A 51 -2.66 4.41 -2.74
N ILE A 52 -1.98 4.51 -3.88
CA ILE A 52 -2.33 3.73 -5.09
C ILE A 52 -2.13 2.24 -4.82
N LEU A 53 -1.00 1.87 -4.21
CA LEU A 53 -0.72 0.49 -3.81
C LEU A 53 -1.75 -0.03 -2.80
N GLN A 54 -2.06 0.76 -1.78
CA GLN A 54 -3.01 0.39 -0.73
C GLN A 54 -4.40 0.11 -1.29
N ARG A 55 -4.91 0.94 -2.22
CA ARG A 55 -6.18 0.70 -2.92
C ARG A 55 -6.20 -0.66 -3.64
N LYS A 56 -5.13 -0.98 -4.37
CA LYS A 56 -5.02 -2.26 -5.08
C LYS A 56 -5.03 -3.46 -4.13
N ILE A 57 -4.29 -3.38 -3.02
CA ILE A 57 -4.27 -4.43 -1.99
C ILE A 57 -5.65 -4.58 -1.35
N ILE A 58 -6.32 -3.48 -1.01
CA ILE A 58 -7.66 -3.52 -0.43
C ILE A 58 -8.66 -4.17 -1.39
N SER A 59 -8.65 -3.81 -2.68
CA SER A 59 -9.51 -4.48 -3.67
C SER A 59 -9.22 -5.97 -3.75
N ASP A 60 -7.95 -6.37 -3.78
CA ASP A 60 -7.58 -7.78 -3.85
C ASP A 60 -8.02 -8.54 -2.58
N MET A 61 -7.84 -7.97 -1.38
CA MET A 61 -8.34 -8.55 -0.13
C MET A 61 -9.87 -8.64 -0.08
N TYR A 62 -10.55 -7.63 -0.63
CA TYR A 62 -12.00 -7.57 -0.67
C TYR A 62 -12.58 -8.59 -1.68
N ASP A 63 -11.99 -8.70 -2.86
CA ASP A 63 -12.42 -9.62 -3.91
C ASP A 63 -12.11 -11.08 -3.52
N ASN A 64 -10.98 -11.32 -2.84
CA ASN A 64 -10.54 -12.63 -2.37
C ASN A 64 -10.97 -12.95 -0.93
N ARG A 65 -12.14 -12.44 -0.49
CA ARG A 65 -12.76 -12.80 0.80
C ARG A 65 -13.00 -14.30 0.98
N GLY A 66 -13.04 -15.07 -0.12
CA GLY A 66 -13.10 -16.53 -0.12
C GLY A 66 -11.73 -17.16 0.13
N THR A 67 -11.70 -18.29 0.84
CA THR A 67 -10.48 -19.10 1.08
C THR A 67 -9.94 -19.82 -0.16
N GLU A 68 -10.54 -19.61 -1.34
CA GLU A 68 -10.02 -20.15 -2.59
C GLU A 68 -8.83 -19.33 -3.06
N VAL A 69 -7.64 -19.90 -2.91
CA VAL A 69 -6.44 -19.44 -3.61
C VAL A 69 -6.70 -19.60 -5.10
N ALA A 70 -7.16 -18.54 -5.76
CA ALA A 70 -7.32 -18.53 -7.20
C ALA A 70 -5.96 -18.86 -7.85
N ASN A 71 -5.87 -20.00 -8.53
CA ASN A 71 -4.63 -20.55 -9.12
C ASN A 71 -4.02 -19.69 -10.26
N ASN A 72 -4.49 -18.45 -10.45
CA ASN A 72 -4.07 -17.53 -11.51
C ASN A 72 -4.00 -16.08 -11.00
N THR A 73 -3.36 -15.82 -9.85
CA THR A 73 -3.03 -14.46 -9.45
C THR A 73 -2.06 -13.87 -10.48
N LYS A 74 -2.59 -13.11 -11.45
CA LYS A 74 -1.79 -12.42 -12.45
C LYS A 74 -0.85 -11.48 -11.69
N ARG A 75 0.47 -11.64 -11.86
CA ARG A 75 1.45 -10.72 -11.25
C ARG A 75 1.11 -9.29 -11.67
N ASP A 76 0.70 -8.47 -10.71
CA ASP A 76 0.46 -7.06 -10.95
C ASP A 76 1.81 -6.33 -10.98
N ILE A 77 2.31 -6.07 -12.19
CA ILE A 77 3.58 -5.39 -12.43
C ILE A 77 3.60 -4.02 -11.72
N MET A 78 2.45 -3.34 -11.66
CA MET A 78 2.36 -2.03 -11.01
C MET A 78 2.57 -2.15 -9.49
N VAL A 79 1.99 -3.17 -8.85
CA VAL A 79 2.20 -3.44 -7.41
C VAL A 79 3.68 -3.70 -7.12
N ILE A 80 4.33 -4.53 -7.94
CA ILE A 80 5.75 -4.87 -7.79
C ILE A 80 6.62 -3.62 -7.96
N SER A 81 6.39 -2.83 -9.02
CA SER A 81 7.14 -1.60 -9.28
C SER A 81 6.97 -0.56 -8.18
N ILE A 82 5.77 -0.42 -7.60
CA ILE A 82 5.56 0.51 -6.49
C ILE A 82 6.27 0.02 -5.23
N LEU A 83 6.14 -1.27 -4.89
CA LEU A 83 6.82 -1.85 -3.73
C LEU A 83 8.35 -1.66 -3.81
N ASP A 84 8.94 -1.98 -4.97
CA ASP A 84 10.38 -1.79 -5.21
C ASP A 84 10.78 -0.31 -5.08
N LYS A 85 10.00 0.60 -5.65
CA LYS A 85 10.27 2.04 -5.51
C LYS A 85 10.22 2.53 -4.06
N LEU A 86 9.27 2.01 -3.27
CA LEU A 86 9.09 2.40 -1.88
C LEU A 86 10.12 1.74 -0.95
N SER A 87 10.53 0.49 -1.21
CA SER A 87 11.52 -0.21 -0.38
C SER A 87 12.92 0.38 -0.49
N ASN A 88 13.25 1.02 -1.63
CA ASN A 88 14.57 1.58 -1.89
C ASN A 88 14.79 2.99 -1.30
N ILE A 89 13.85 3.50 -0.48
CA ILE A 89 13.96 4.83 0.14
C ILE A 89 15.01 4.85 1.27
N ASP A 90 15.29 3.70 1.90
CA ASP A 90 16.32 3.56 2.94
C ASP A 90 17.77 3.55 2.43
N GLU A 91 17.99 3.42 1.11
CA GLU A 91 19.34 3.28 0.54
C GLU A 91 20.07 4.60 0.30
N VAL A 92 19.47 5.76 0.61
CA VAL A 92 20.21 7.04 0.56
C VAL A 92 21.02 7.23 1.85
N LYS A 93 22.06 6.41 2.04
CA LYS A 93 23.12 6.65 3.03
C LYS A 93 24.25 7.45 2.38
N LYS A 94 24.45 8.68 2.89
CA LYS A 94 25.71 9.42 3.00
C LYS A 94 26.76 9.21 1.89
N ASP A 95 26.67 10.01 0.85
CA ASP A 95 27.83 10.65 0.21
C ASP A 95 27.58 12.16 0.44
N GLU A 96 28.43 13.04 0.97
CA GLU A 96 29.87 13.09 1.15
C GLU A 96 30.15 13.93 2.42
N SER A 97 30.99 13.44 3.33
CA SER A 97 31.71 14.29 4.27
C SER A 97 33.07 13.65 4.53
N ASP A 98 33.89 13.66 3.49
CA ASP A 98 35.32 13.42 3.61
C ASP A 98 36.03 14.39 2.66
N ASP A 99 36.19 15.63 3.12
CA ASP A 99 37.34 16.43 2.76
C ASP A 99 37.90 16.95 4.09
N GLY A 100 39.02 16.31 4.45
CA GLY A 100 39.69 16.40 5.74
C GLY A 100 40.41 17.72 6.02
N ASP A 101 40.95 17.75 7.24
CA ASP A 101 41.85 18.76 7.83
C ASP A 101 42.95 19.30 6.89
#